data_AF-A0A960E4P4-F1
#
_entry.id   AF-A0A960E4P4-F1
#
_cell.length_a   1.000
_cell.length_b   1.000
_cell.length_c   1.000
_cell.angle_alpha   90.00
_cell.angle_beta   90.00
_cell.angle_gamma   90.00
#
_symmetry.space_group_name_H-M   'P 1'
#
loop_
_entity.id
_entity.type
_entity.pdbx_description
1 polymer ?
#
loop_
_entity_poly.entity_id
_entity_poly.type
_entity_poly.pdbx_seq_one_letter_code
_entity_poly.pdbx_strand_id
1 'polypeptide(L)'
;RYEWGTGRGAGEHEMQTFDLSTSETKEMWDEAAPEIIRMWEQKDYTFEGQFFRVEKPHNVLPKPYGAGHPPLWVGCGNPKTFSKAGELGIGAIAFNFEPVHNLKGRIDAYKEGIAGCTEPLGEFMNDNVMMTNAVVCLSDGKRAREIAMSAGRGYLNSMVNLYHSTIPPQPGAVKWPGTPRGIQNEEELDWAIEAGYLLCGTPEQVLEQIGAYQSVGCDQLVFGIPNEGFEHEEVLEMIELFGSKVIPEYDTEPEHRTTVMRRSATPKHPAFGHPFPEDFEVPEVIPTNALLPLGS
;
A
#
# COMPACT_ATOMS: atom_id res chain seq x y z
N ARG A 1 2.98 5.55 -13.78
CA ARG A 1 2.13 4.47 -13.25
C ARG A 1 1.58 4.92 -11.90
N TYR A 2 0.37 4.51 -11.54
CA TYR A 2 -0.29 4.89 -10.29
C TYR A 2 -0.96 3.65 -9.69
N GLU A 3 -0.87 3.51 -8.37
CA GLU A 3 -1.57 2.51 -7.57
C GLU A 3 -2.32 3.23 -6.47
N TRP A 4 -3.55 2.79 -6.19
CA TRP A 4 -4.42 3.46 -5.24
C TRP A 4 -4.49 2.66 -3.94
N GLY A 5 -3.65 3.06 -2.98
CA GLY A 5 -3.68 2.54 -1.62
C GLY A 5 -4.53 3.39 -0.70
N THR A 6 -5.31 2.73 0.14
CA THR A 6 -6.22 3.38 1.08
C THR A 6 -6.02 2.87 2.50
N GLY A 7 -6.45 3.67 3.47
CA GLY A 7 -6.51 3.29 4.87
C GLY A 7 -7.59 4.11 5.56
N ARG A 8 -8.09 3.62 6.69
CA ARG A 8 -9.17 4.28 7.47
C ARG A 8 -8.69 5.38 8.43
N GLY A 9 -7.45 5.84 8.24
CA GLY A 9 -6.74 6.70 9.19
C GLY A 9 -6.17 5.92 10.39
N ALA A 10 -5.14 6.49 11.01
CA ALA A 10 -4.45 5.93 12.17
C ALA A 10 -4.31 6.93 13.34
N GLY A 11 -4.51 8.23 13.10
CA GLY A 11 -4.28 9.27 14.10
C GLY A 11 -5.44 10.24 14.27
N GLU A 12 -5.74 10.58 15.52
CA GLU A 12 -6.71 11.64 15.83
C GLU A 12 -6.28 12.98 15.23
N HIS A 13 -4.97 13.24 15.11
CA HIS A 13 -4.44 14.50 14.58
C HIS A 13 -4.88 14.77 13.13
N GLU A 14 -4.75 13.78 12.23
CA GLU A 14 -5.20 13.92 10.84
C GLU A 14 -6.73 13.98 10.75
N MET A 15 -7.44 13.17 11.55
CA MET A 15 -8.90 13.09 11.48
C MET A 15 -9.55 14.37 11.98
N GLN A 16 -9.11 14.90 13.13
CA GLN A 16 -9.63 16.15 13.70
C GLN A 16 -9.33 17.37 12.82
N THR A 17 -8.28 17.33 12.00
CA THR A 17 -7.99 18.42 11.04
C THR A 17 -9.11 18.60 10.01
N PHE A 18 -9.84 17.54 9.69
CA PHE A 18 -10.99 17.54 8.77
C PHE A 18 -12.33 17.43 9.51
N ASP A 19 -12.37 17.82 10.79
CA ASP A 19 -13.55 17.74 11.66
C ASP A 19 -14.14 16.32 11.80
N LEU A 20 -13.32 15.29 11.54
CA LEU A 20 -13.69 13.90 11.74
C LEU A 20 -13.31 13.47 13.16
N SER A 21 -14.24 13.62 14.10
CA SER A 21 -14.14 13.07 15.46
C SER A 21 -15.07 11.87 15.63
N THR A 22 -14.93 10.88 14.75
CA THR A 22 -15.83 9.72 14.70
C THR A 22 -15.08 8.40 14.85
N SER A 23 -15.76 7.39 15.39
CA SER A 23 -15.34 6.00 15.33
C SER A 23 -15.75 5.29 14.04
N GLU A 24 -16.56 5.95 13.20
CA GLU A 24 -17.21 5.39 12.00
C GLU A 24 -16.31 5.36 10.76
N THR A 25 -14.99 5.55 10.92
CA THR A 25 -14.08 5.62 9.76
C THR A 25 -14.02 4.33 8.96
N LYS A 26 -14.38 3.19 9.57
CA LYS A 26 -14.50 1.93 8.83
C LYS A 26 -15.72 1.96 7.92
N GLU A 27 -16.87 2.34 8.47
CA GLU A 27 -18.14 2.44 7.75
C GLU A 27 -18.06 3.48 6.63
N MET A 28 -17.39 4.62 6.89
CA MET A 28 -17.09 5.63 5.87
C MET A 28 -16.22 5.07 4.74
N TRP A 29 -15.21 4.25 5.06
CA TRP A 29 -14.37 3.60 4.04
C TRP A 29 -15.17 2.55 3.25
N ASP A 30 -15.96 1.73 3.94
CA ASP A 30 -16.81 0.69 3.34
C ASP A 30 -17.85 1.32 2.38
N GLU A 31 -18.29 2.56 2.62
CA GLU A 31 -19.15 3.33 1.70
C GLU A 31 -18.35 4.01 0.57
N ALA A 32 -17.26 4.72 0.88
CA ALA A 32 -16.59 5.57 -0.09
C ALA A 32 -15.72 4.79 -1.10
N ALA A 33 -15.06 3.70 -0.69
CA ALA A 33 -14.11 3.00 -1.54
C ALA A 33 -14.76 2.35 -2.79
N PRO A 34 -15.90 1.63 -2.71
CA PRO A 34 -16.60 1.14 -3.89
C PRO A 34 -17.05 2.27 -4.82
N GLU A 35 -17.52 3.38 -4.24
CA GLU A 35 -18.06 4.48 -5.02
C GLU A 35 -17.00 5.24 -5.80
N ILE A 36 -15.75 5.33 -5.33
CA ILE A 36 -14.65 5.92 -6.10
C ILE A 36 -14.40 5.14 -7.40
N ILE A 37 -14.54 3.81 -7.37
CA ILE A 37 -14.42 2.97 -8.56
C ILE A 37 -15.56 3.28 -9.53
N ARG A 38 -16.78 3.39 -9.00
CA ARG A 38 -17.95 3.78 -9.76
C ARG A 38 -17.82 5.19 -10.36
N MET A 39 -17.22 6.15 -9.65
CA MET A 39 -16.90 7.48 -10.17
C MET A 39 -15.90 7.43 -11.34
N TRP A 40 -14.96 6.48 -11.34
CA TRP A 40 -14.04 6.29 -12.45
C TRP A 40 -14.69 5.68 -13.70
N GLU A 41 -15.71 4.84 -13.53
CA GLU A 41 -16.42 4.22 -14.65
C GLU A 41 -17.55 5.09 -15.22
N GLN A 42 -18.33 5.74 -14.35
CA GLN A 42 -19.55 6.45 -14.75
C GLN A 42 -19.30 7.90 -15.18
N LYS A 43 -20.13 8.38 -16.11
CA LYS A 43 -20.10 9.75 -16.65
C LYS A 43 -21.25 10.62 -16.12
N ASP A 44 -22.24 10.02 -15.48
CA ASP A 44 -23.41 10.65 -14.88
C ASP A 44 -23.59 10.22 -13.42
N TYR A 45 -22.47 10.06 -12.70
CA TYR A 45 -22.44 9.53 -11.34
C TYR A 45 -23.35 10.32 -10.40
N THR A 46 -24.20 9.57 -9.70
CA THR A 46 -25.04 10.04 -8.58
C THR A 46 -24.96 9.02 -7.45
N PHE A 47 -25.11 9.51 -6.23
CA PHE A 47 -25.05 8.67 -5.04
C PHE A 47 -25.77 9.32 -3.87
N GLU A 48 -26.43 8.50 -3.06
CA GLU A 48 -27.06 8.91 -1.81
C GLU A 48 -26.67 7.89 -0.74
N GLY A 49 -25.58 8.18 -0.04
CA GLY A 49 -25.07 7.37 1.06
C GLY A 49 -25.36 7.98 2.42
N GLN A 50 -24.91 7.28 3.45
CA GLN A 50 -24.97 7.74 4.84
C GLN A 50 -23.96 8.87 5.08
N PHE A 51 -22.77 8.79 4.47
CA PHE A 51 -21.66 9.69 4.76
C PHE A 51 -21.44 10.76 3.69
N PHE A 52 -21.82 10.49 2.44
CA PHE A 52 -21.80 11.51 1.39
C PHE A 52 -22.92 11.35 0.36
N ARG A 53 -23.18 12.42 -0.38
CA ARG A 53 -24.19 12.45 -1.44
C ARG A 53 -23.72 13.25 -2.64
N VAL A 54 -24.15 12.83 -3.81
CA VAL A 54 -23.99 13.51 -5.10
C VAL A 54 -25.37 13.55 -5.76
N GLU A 55 -26.10 14.64 -5.53
CA GLU A 55 -27.51 14.77 -5.88
C GLU A 55 -27.76 14.94 -7.39
N LYS A 56 -26.78 15.51 -8.10
CA LYS A 56 -26.86 15.77 -9.54
C LYS A 56 -25.87 14.89 -10.27
N PRO A 57 -26.16 14.45 -11.50
CA PRO A 57 -25.20 13.70 -12.31
C PRO A 57 -23.88 14.46 -12.47
N HIS A 58 -22.77 13.82 -12.10
CA HIS A 58 -21.42 14.36 -12.29
C HIS A 58 -20.55 13.41 -13.11
N ASN A 59 -19.83 13.99 -14.09
CA ASN A 59 -18.70 13.31 -14.70
C ASN A 59 -17.44 13.63 -13.91
N VAL A 60 -17.03 12.74 -13.00
CA VAL A 60 -15.80 12.93 -12.21
C VAL A 60 -14.60 12.71 -13.12
N LEU A 61 -13.76 13.74 -13.28
CA LEU A 61 -12.59 13.74 -14.16
C LEU A 61 -11.32 14.10 -13.37
N PRO A 62 -10.13 13.63 -13.81
CA PRO A 62 -9.87 12.78 -14.98
C PRO A 62 -10.25 11.30 -14.75
N LYS A 63 -10.48 10.56 -15.84
CA LYS A 63 -10.64 9.09 -15.78
C LYS A 63 -9.28 8.40 -15.67
N PRO A 64 -9.20 7.19 -15.07
CA PRO A 64 -7.97 6.41 -15.05
C PRO A 64 -7.40 6.21 -16.46
N TYR A 65 -6.08 6.36 -16.57
CA TYR A 65 -5.38 6.11 -17.83
C TYR A 65 -5.05 4.63 -18.00
N GLY A 66 -5.48 4.01 -19.10
CA GLY A 66 -5.27 2.59 -19.40
C GLY A 66 -6.52 1.73 -19.20
N ALA A 67 -6.37 0.40 -19.18
CA ALA A 67 -7.46 -0.53 -18.92
C ALA A 67 -7.90 -0.45 -17.45
N GLY A 68 -9.16 -0.08 -17.20
CA GLY A 68 -9.76 0.03 -15.87
C GLY A 68 -9.07 0.96 -14.87
N HIS A 69 -9.41 0.84 -13.59
CA HIS A 69 -8.85 1.61 -12.48
C HIS A 69 -7.38 1.22 -12.14
N PRO A 70 -6.62 2.06 -11.42
CA PRO A 70 -5.31 1.67 -10.86
C PRO A 70 -5.44 0.50 -9.87
N PRO A 71 -4.40 -0.34 -9.67
CA PRO A 71 -4.42 -1.41 -8.68
C PRO A 71 -4.83 -0.91 -7.29
N LEU A 72 -5.77 -1.61 -6.66
CA LEU A 72 -6.36 -1.24 -5.36
C LEU A 72 -5.58 -1.88 -4.23
N TRP A 73 -5.32 -1.11 -3.16
CA TRP A 73 -4.69 -1.59 -1.95
C TRP A 73 -5.39 -1.08 -0.69
N VAL A 74 -5.36 -1.85 0.37
CA VAL A 74 -5.81 -1.43 1.70
C VAL A 74 -4.76 -1.71 2.77
N GLY A 75 -4.58 -0.75 3.67
CA GLY A 75 -3.72 -0.88 4.84
C GLY A 75 -4.26 -1.91 5.83
N CYS A 76 -3.50 -2.96 6.08
CA CYS A 76 -3.85 -4.07 6.96
C CYS A 76 -3.01 -4.06 8.24
N GLY A 77 -3.66 -3.93 9.40
CA GLY A 77 -3.00 -3.98 10.71
C GLY A 77 -3.35 -5.20 11.56
N ASN A 78 -4.35 -5.99 11.16
CA ASN A 78 -4.84 -7.13 11.95
C ASN A 78 -5.44 -8.22 11.02
N PRO A 79 -5.59 -9.47 11.49
CA PRO A 79 -6.08 -10.58 10.66
C PRO A 79 -7.42 -10.32 9.95
N LYS A 80 -8.37 -9.60 10.57
CA LYS A 80 -9.67 -9.32 9.96
C LYS A 80 -9.55 -8.41 8.74
N THR A 81 -8.62 -7.45 8.76
CA THR A 81 -8.39 -6.58 7.61
C THR A 81 -7.71 -7.34 6.45
N PHE A 82 -6.85 -8.32 6.75
CA PHE A 82 -6.29 -9.20 5.71
C PHE A 82 -7.38 -10.06 5.06
N SER A 83 -8.25 -10.71 5.84
CA SER A 83 -9.40 -11.46 5.32
C SER A 83 -10.27 -10.58 4.43
N LYS A 84 -10.64 -9.39 4.92
CA LYS A 84 -11.47 -8.44 4.17
C LYS A 84 -10.82 -7.99 2.87
N ALA A 85 -9.52 -7.72 2.86
CA ALA A 85 -8.78 -7.36 1.65
C ALA A 85 -8.85 -8.49 0.60
N GLY A 86 -8.66 -9.74 1.05
CA GLY A 86 -8.80 -10.91 0.19
C GLY A 86 -10.22 -11.08 -0.35
N GLU A 87 -11.23 -11.02 0.51
CA GLU A 87 -12.65 -11.12 0.13
C GLU A 87 -13.06 -10.05 -0.89
N LEU A 88 -12.48 -8.85 -0.81
CA LEU A 88 -12.70 -7.75 -1.74
C LEU A 88 -11.84 -7.85 -3.03
N GLY A 89 -10.92 -8.82 -3.11
CA GLY A 89 -10.03 -8.99 -4.25
C GLY A 89 -9.02 -7.85 -4.42
N ILE A 90 -8.66 -7.15 -3.35
CA ILE A 90 -7.72 -6.01 -3.38
C ILE A 90 -6.39 -6.37 -2.72
N GLY A 91 -5.33 -5.63 -3.02
CA GLY A 91 -4.01 -5.86 -2.43
C GLY A 91 -3.97 -5.51 -0.95
N ALA A 92 -3.21 -6.27 -0.17
CA ALA A 92 -2.95 -5.98 1.24
C ALA A 92 -1.59 -5.28 1.39
N ILE A 93 -1.56 -4.11 2.01
CA ILE A 93 -0.30 -3.44 2.41
C ILE A 93 -0.21 -3.40 3.93
N ALA A 94 0.90 -3.84 4.50
CA ALA A 94 1.10 -3.88 5.94
C ALA A 94 2.51 -3.43 6.34
N PHE A 95 2.67 -3.14 7.62
CA PHE A 95 3.97 -2.86 8.25
C PHE A 95 4.40 -4.05 9.09
N ASN A 96 5.69 -4.36 9.07
CA ASN A 96 6.22 -5.39 9.92
C ASN A 96 6.47 -4.86 11.35
N PHE A 97 5.58 -5.20 12.28
CA PHE A 97 5.68 -4.81 13.70
C PHE A 97 5.86 -5.99 14.65
N GLU A 98 6.00 -7.20 14.13
CA GLU A 98 6.18 -8.43 14.89
C GLU A 98 7.17 -9.36 14.17
N PRO A 99 7.61 -10.47 14.78
CA PRO A 99 8.46 -11.41 14.08
C PRO A 99 7.78 -11.92 12.80
N VAL A 100 8.51 -12.00 11.69
CA VAL A 100 7.99 -12.29 10.34
C VAL A 100 7.16 -13.58 10.28
N HIS A 101 7.54 -14.61 11.05
CA HIS A 101 6.80 -15.88 11.11
C HIS A 101 5.37 -15.75 11.66
N ASN A 102 5.10 -14.74 12.48
CA ASN A 102 3.75 -14.47 13.00
C ASN A 102 2.79 -13.93 11.93
N LEU A 103 3.32 -13.46 10.79
CA LEU A 103 2.53 -12.96 9.67
C LEU A 103 1.81 -14.08 8.92
N LYS A 104 2.28 -15.35 9.02
CA LYS A 104 1.75 -16.48 8.23
C LYS A 104 0.23 -16.60 8.32
N GLY A 105 -0.33 -16.59 9.52
CA GLY A 105 -1.78 -16.70 9.71
C GLY A 105 -2.59 -15.52 9.14
N ARG A 106 -1.98 -14.32 9.09
CA ARG A 106 -2.61 -13.13 8.47
C ARG A 106 -2.62 -13.24 6.95
N ILE A 107 -1.49 -13.67 6.39
CA ILE A 107 -1.35 -13.88 4.95
C ILE A 107 -2.23 -15.02 4.48
N ASP A 108 -2.34 -16.11 5.26
CA ASP A 108 -3.24 -17.21 4.96
C ASP A 108 -4.70 -16.75 4.90
N ALA A 109 -5.16 -15.96 5.88
CA ALA A 109 -6.51 -15.40 5.87
C ALA A 109 -6.77 -14.53 4.61
N TYR A 110 -5.77 -13.76 4.16
CA TYR A 110 -5.86 -13.02 2.90
C TYR A 110 -5.97 -13.96 1.70
N LYS A 111 -5.09 -14.96 1.60
CA LYS A 111 -5.02 -15.89 0.48
C LYS A 111 -6.28 -16.77 0.39
N GLU A 112 -6.85 -17.17 1.53
CA GLU A 112 -8.15 -17.82 1.60
C GLU A 112 -9.28 -16.91 1.09
N GLY A 113 -9.31 -15.65 1.55
CA GLY A 113 -10.32 -14.68 1.13
C GLY A 113 -10.28 -14.40 -0.37
N ILE A 114 -9.10 -14.21 -0.95
CA ILE A 114 -8.97 -13.89 -2.38
C ILE A 114 -9.22 -15.10 -3.28
N ALA A 115 -8.86 -16.31 -2.85
CA ALA A 115 -9.21 -17.52 -3.58
C ALA A 115 -10.73 -17.73 -3.67
N GLY A 116 -11.49 -17.24 -2.69
CA GLY A 116 -12.95 -17.25 -2.68
C GLY A 116 -13.61 -16.04 -3.34
N CYS A 117 -12.86 -15.03 -3.76
CA CYS A 117 -13.40 -13.80 -4.34
C CYS A 117 -13.93 -14.05 -5.76
N THR A 118 -15.24 -13.86 -5.94
CA THR A 118 -15.91 -13.97 -7.25
C THR A 118 -16.39 -12.62 -7.77
N GLU A 119 -16.65 -11.67 -6.85
CA GLU A 119 -17.07 -10.31 -7.15
C GLU A 119 -16.07 -9.33 -6.52
N PRO A 120 -14.93 -9.06 -7.18
CA PRO A 120 -13.96 -8.11 -6.67
C PRO A 120 -14.56 -6.72 -6.53
N LEU A 121 -14.02 -5.93 -5.60
CA LEU A 121 -14.41 -4.53 -5.39
C LEU A 121 -14.27 -3.72 -6.68
N GLY A 122 -13.20 -3.99 -7.43
CA GLY A 122 -12.87 -3.33 -8.69
C GLY A 122 -13.04 -4.21 -9.93
N GLU A 123 -12.65 -3.65 -11.08
CA GLU A 123 -12.69 -4.26 -12.41
C GLU A 123 -11.77 -5.49 -12.57
N PHE A 124 -10.79 -5.66 -11.68
CA PHE A 124 -9.91 -6.82 -11.62
C PHE A 124 -9.40 -7.07 -10.19
N MET A 125 -8.92 -8.29 -9.92
CA MET A 125 -8.31 -8.66 -8.64
C MET A 125 -6.83 -8.26 -8.57
N ASN A 126 -6.44 -7.72 -7.42
CA ASN A 126 -5.04 -7.50 -7.06
C ASN A 126 -4.61 -8.50 -5.97
N ASP A 127 -4.14 -9.69 -6.39
CA ASP A 127 -3.59 -10.71 -5.48
C ASP A 127 -2.13 -10.45 -5.15
N ASN A 128 -1.91 -9.51 -4.24
CA ASN A 128 -0.59 -9.19 -3.71
C ASN A 128 -0.67 -8.82 -2.23
N VAL A 129 0.25 -9.40 -1.46
CA VAL A 129 0.58 -8.96 -0.10
C VAL A 129 1.92 -8.24 -0.11
N MET A 130 1.89 -6.95 0.22
CA MET A 130 3.05 -6.10 0.38
C MET A 130 3.36 -5.88 1.86
N MET A 131 4.62 -6.13 2.24
CA MET A 131 5.11 -5.88 3.59
C MET A 131 6.15 -4.77 3.60
N THR A 132 5.93 -3.77 4.46
CA THR A 132 6.86 -2.66 4.65
C THR A 132 7.83 -2.99 5.77
N ASN A 133 9.14 -2.93 5.50
CA ASN A 133 10.18 -3.17 6.49
C ASN A 133 11.38 -2.22 6.35
N ALA A 134 12.28 -2.20 7.33
CA ALA A 134 13.55 -1.47 7.23
C ALA A 134 14.61 -2.31 6.48
N VAL A 135 15.48 -1.64 5.72
CA VAL A 135 16.60 -2.24 5.00
C VAL A 135 17.86 -1.40 5.20
N VAL A 136 18.99 -2.07 5.44
CA VAL A 136 20.34 -1.52 5.39
C VAL A 136 21.24 -2.48 4.61
N CYS A 137 21.34 -2.27 3.30
CA CYS A 137 22.10 -3.13 2.39
C CYS A 137 23.28 -2.36 1.79
N LEU A 138 24.51 -2.71 2.15
CA LEU A 138 25.74 -2.08 1.63
C LEU A 138 26.75 -3.14 1.21
N SER A 139 27.74 -2.79 0.39
CA SER A 139 28.81 -3.72 0.02
C SER A 139 29.69 -4.11 1.22
N ASP A 140 29.88 -3.18 2.17
CA ASP A 140 30.52 -3.44 3.45
C ASP A 140 29.46 -3.79 4.52
N GLY A 141 29.32 -5.10 4.78
CA GLY A 141 28.40 -5.60 5.80
C GLY A 141 28.70 -5.10 7.22
N LYS A 142 29.95 -4.76 7.55
CA LYS A 142 30.27 -4.17 8.84
C LYS A 142 29.71 -2.74 8.92
N ARG A 143 29.90 -1.95 7.87
CA ARG A 143 29.35 -0.59 7.79
C ARG A 143 27.82 -0.60 7.84
N ALA A 144 27.17 -1.56 7.17
CA ALA A 144 25.73 -1.75 7.24
C ALA A 144 25.24 -1.94 8.69
N ARG A 145 25.94 -2.77 9.48
CA ARG A 145 25.60 -3.01 10.89
C ARG A 145 25.86 -1.78 11.77
N GLU A 146 26.94 -1.03 11.53
CA GLU A 146 27.21 0.24 12.21
C GLU A 146 26.08 1.26 11.97
N ILE A 147 25.57 1.36 10.74
CA ILE A 147 24.42 2.23 10.39
C ILE A 147 23.13 1.73 11.05
N ALA A 148 22.89 0.42 11.09
CA ALA A 148 21.72 -0.14 11.75
C ALA A 148 21.65 0.19 13.26
N MET A 149 22.81 0.36 13.90
CA MET A 149 22.95 0.71 15.32
C MET A 149 23.22 2.22 15.55
N SER A 150 23.17 3.06 14.51
CA SER A 150 23.54 4.47 14.64
C SER A 150 22.59 5.23 15.57
N ALA A 151 23.12 6.30 16.18
CA ALA A 151 22.30 7.24 16.93
C ALA A 151 21.17 7.83 16.04
N GLY A 152 20.00 8.06 16.63
CA GLY A 152 18.82 8.55 15.92
C GLY A 152 17.90 7.46 15.36
N ARG A 153 18.38 6.21 15.27
CA ARG A 153 17.50 5.07 14.96
C ARG A 153 16.37 4.95 15.97
N GLY A 154 15.19 4.59 15.45
CA GLY A 154 13.94 4.56 16.20
C GLY A 154 13.20 5.90 16.23
N TYR A 155 13.75 6.99 15.68
CA TYR A 155 13.08 8.28 15.64
C TYR A 155 11.75 8.20 14.88
N LEU A 156 11.75 7.69 13.64
CA LEU A 156 10.51 7.45 12.89
C LEU A 156 9.50 6.58 13.66
N ASN A 157 9.95 5.53 14.34
CA ASN A 157 9.07 4.71 15.17
C ASN A 157 8.43 5.52 16.31
N SER A 158 9.20 6.41 16.96
CA SER A 158 8.67 7.29 18.01
C SER A 158 7.65 8.30 17.50
N MET A 159 7.78 8.73 16.24
CA MET A 159 6.81 9.59 15.56
C MET A 159 5.55 8.80 15.17
N VAL A 160 5.70 7.56 14.68
CA VAL A 160 4.57 6.65 14.42
C VAL A 160 3.77 6.44 15.71
N ASN A 161 4.43 6.13 16.83
CA ASN A 161 3.77 5.95 18.13
C ASN A 161 3.09 7.23 18.64
N LEU A 162 3.60 8.40 18.26
CA LEU A 162 3.01 9.69 18.61
C LEU A 162 1.73 9.95 17.81
N TYR A 163 1.79 9.81 16.49
CA TYR A 163 0.69 10.19 15.60
C TYR A 163 -0.36 9.09 15.38
N HIS A 164 -0.01 7.81 15.47
CA HIS A 164 -0.98 6.71 15.31
C HIS A 164 -1.77 6.48 16.61
N SER A 165 -2.44 7.52 17.09
CA SER A 165 -3.10 7.52 18.42
C SER A 165 -4.30 6.58 18.52
N THR A 166 -4.87 6.13 17.40
CA THR A 166 -6.00 5.18 17.40
C THR A 166 -5.57 3.72 17.41
N ILE A 167 -4.26 3.45 17.27
CA ILE A 167 -3.69 2.12 17.37
C ILE A 167 -3.19 1.96 18.82
N PRO A 168 -3.58 0.89 19.54
CA PRO A 168 -3.06 0.64 20.88
C PRO A 168 -1.53 0.58 20.86
N PRO A 169 -0.83 1.37 21.69
CA PRO A 169 0.62 1.36 21.71
C PRO A 169 1.12 0.02 22.25
N GLN A 170 2.22 -0.47 21.68
CA GLN A 170 2.91 -1.63 22.24
C GLN A 170 3.47 -1.30 23.63
N PRO A 171 3.56 -2.29 24.55
CA PRO A 171 4.24 -2.10 25.83
C PRO A 171 5.65 -1.55 25.63
N GLY A 172 5.97 -0.43 26.28
CA GLY A 172 7.29 0.22 26.14
C GLY A 172 7.46 1.08 24.88
N ALA A 173 6.40 1.30 24.10
CA ALA A 173 6.44 2.22 22.97
C ALA A 173 6.83 3.64 23.41
N VAL A 174 7.91 4.16 22.81
CA VAL A 174 8.37 5.52 23.04
C VAL A 174 7.63 6.46 22.10
N LYS A 175 7.15 7.59 22.61
CA LYS A 175 6.59 8.69 21.83
C LYS A 175 7.54 9.88 21.88
N TRP A 176 7.73 10.56 20.74
CA TRP A 176 8.45 11.84 20.72
C TRP A 176 7.75 12.87 21.63
N PRO A 177 8.47 13.73 22.40
CA PRO A 177 9.92 13.95 22.42
C PRO A 177 10.74 13.04 23.35
N GLY A 178 10.18 11.91 23.79
CA GLY A 178 10.94 10.89 24.50
C GLY A 178 12.10 10.35 23.65
N THR A 179 13.23 10.03 24.29
CA THR A 179 14.44 9.56 23.62
C THR A 179 14.16 8.28 22.84
N PRO A 180 14.27 8.30 21.50
CA PRO A 180 14.06 7.10 20.70
C PRO A 180 15.00 5.97 21.13
N ARG A 181 14.47 4.75 21.16
CA ARG A 181 15.29 3.55 21.40
C ARG A 181 15.73 2.98 20.05
N GLY A 182 17.04 3.06 19.78
CA GLY A 182 17.68 2.32 18.70
C GLY A 182 18.14 0.92 19.15
N ILE A 183 18.76 0.18 18.24
CA ILE A 183 19.43 -1.10 18.53
C ILE A 183 20.72 -0.81 19.30
N GLN A 184 20.91 -1.43 20.46
CA GLN A 184 21.98 -1.04 21.40
C GLN A 184 23.29 -1.81 21.21
N ASN A 185 23.24 -3.01 20.64
CA ASN A 185 24.39 -3.90 20.50
C ASN A 185 24.15 -4.94 19.40
N GLU A 186 25.20 -5.70 19.07
CA GLU A 186 25.19 -6.73 18.02
C GLU A 186 24.20 -7.86 18.29
N GLU A 187 23.98 -8.26 19.56
CA GLU A 187 23.03 -9.31 19.92
C GLU A 187 21.57 -8.87 19.67
N GLU A 188 21.23 -7.63 20.01
CA GLU A 188 19.93 -7.04 19.67
C GLU A 188 19.76 -6.89 18.15
N LEU A 189 20.83 -6.57 17.41
CA LEU A 189 20.82 -6.47 15.95
C LEU A 189 20.57 -7.84 15.31
N ASP A 190 21.29 -8.87 15.75
CA ASP A 190 21.15 -10.24 15.24
C ASP A 190 19.74 -10.77 15.49
N TRP A 191 19.20 -10.54 16.69
CA TRP A 191 17.81 -10.88 16.98
C TRP A 191 16.81 -10.13 16.08
N ALA A 192 17.03 -8.83 15.83
CA ALA A 192 16.16 -8.04 14.97
C ALA A 192 16.19 -8.56 13.52
N ILE A 193 17.36 -8.98 13.03
CA ILE A 193 17.52 -9.57 11.70
C ILE A 193 16.84 -10.94 11.65
N GLU A 194 17.10 -11.84 12.60
CA GLU A 194 16.54 -13.20 12.65
C GLU A 194 15.01 -13.18 12.77
N ALA A 195 14.47 -12.28 13.60
CA ALA A 195 13.03 -12.09 13.73
C ALA A 195 12.40 -11.36 12.52
N GLY A 196 13.21 -10.78 11.62
CA GLY A 196 12.75 -10.06 10.44
C GLY A 196 12.34 -8.61 10.68
N TYR A 197 12.66 -7.99 11.82
CA TYR A 197 12.38 -6.56 12.04
C TYR A 197 13.22 -5.61 11.18
N LEU A 198 14.30 -6.11 10.59
CA LEU A 198 15.24 -5.35 9.77
C LEU A 198 15.96 -6.31 8.82
N LEU A 199 16.15 -5.89 7.58
CA LEU A 199 17.12 -6.54 6.69
C LEU A 199 18.44 -5.76 6.77
N CYS A 200 19.56 -6.42 7.09
CA CYS A 200 20.84 -5.74 7.28
C CYS A 200 22.03 -6.60 6.87
N GLY A 201 22.94 -6.03 6.07
CA GLY A 201 24.21 -6.67 5.71
C GLY A 201 24.63 -6.41 4.26
N THR A 202 25.40 -7.35 3.71
CA THR A 202 25.73 -7.40 2.27
C THR A 202 24.52 -7.87 1.44
N PRO A 203 24.53 -7.67 0.11
CA PRO A 203 23.46 -8.18 -0.76
C PRO A 203 23.18 -9.67 -0.56
N GLU A 204 24.22 -10.50 -0.40
CA GLU A 204 24.08 -11.94 -0.17
C GLU A 204 23.37 -12.25 1.16
N GLN A 205 23.69 -11.50 2.22
CA GLN A 205 23.04 -11.66 3.52
C GLN A 205 21.59 -11.19 3.48
N VAL A 206 21.32 -10.07 2.78
CA VAL A 206 19.96 -9.54 2.62
C VAL A 206 19.10 -10.50 1.79
N LEU A 207 19.65 -11.11 0.73
CA LEU A 207 18.99 -12.16 -0.04
C LEU A 207 18.56 -13.34 0.85
N GLU A 208 19.46 -13.84 1.69
CA GLU A 208 19.12 -14.92 2.64
C GLU A 208 17.97 -14.52 3.57
N GLN A 209 18.02 -13.31 4.12
CA GLN A 209 17.02 -12.80 5.05
C GLN A 209 15.63 -12.60 4.40
N ILE A 210 15.57 -12.23 3.12
CA ILE A 210 14.30 -12.11 2.37
C ILE A 210 13.57 -13.45 2.27
N GLY A 211 14.30 -14.57 2.28
CA GLY A 211 13.71 -15.91 2.29
C GLY A 211 12.68 -16.12 3.41
N ALA A 212 12.83 -15.46 4.56
CA ALA A 212 11.86 -15.54 5.65
C ALA A 212 10.50 -14.94 5.27
N TYR A 213 10.50 -13.83 4.53
CA TYR A 213 9.27 -13.19 4.03
C TYR A 213 8.58 -14.03 2.96
N GLN A 214 9.36 -14.59 2.04
CA GLN A 214 8.83 -15.49 1.03
C GLN A 214 8.19 -16.72 1.67
N SER A 215 8.81 -17.26 2.74
CA SER A 215 8.31 -18.45 3.45
C SER A 215 6.92 -18.25 4.06
N VAL A 216 6.54 -17.00 4.39
CA VAL A 216 5.23 -16.67 4.94
C VAL A 216 4.20 -16.26 3.89
N GLY A 217 4.60 -16.16 2.62
CA GLY A 217 3.73 -15.83 1.49
C GLY A 217 3.63 -14.34 1.17
N CYS A 218 4.59 -13.52 1.62
CA CYS A 218 4.68 -12.14 1.15
C CYS A 218 5.03 -12.12 -0.34
N ASP A 219 4.27 -11.36 -1.13
CA ASP A 219 4.52 -11.19 -2.57
C ASP A 219 5.50 -10.04 -2.85
N GLN A 220 5.49 -9.01 -2.00
CA GLN A 220 6.27 -7.78 -2.21
C GLN A 220 6.87 -7.29 -0.90
N LEU A 221 8.11 -6.80 -0.99
CA LEU A 221 8.77 -6.05 0.07
C LEU A 221 8.92 -4.60 -0.36
N VAL A 222 8.48 -3.69 0.50
CA VAL A 222 8.73 -2.26 0.37
C VAL A 222 9.55 -1.83 1.56
N PHE A 223 10.50 -0.93 1.32
CA PHE A 223 11.31 -0.38 2.37
C PHE A 223 11.33 1.13 2.25
N GLY A 224 11.13 1.78 3.40
CA GLY A 224 11.46 3.18 3.54
C GLY A 224 12.98 3.32 3.54
N ILE A 225 13.50 4.35 2.88
CA ILE A 225 14.90 4.75 3.04
C ILE A 225 14.98 5.36 4.44
N PRO A 226 15.61 4.68 5.40
CA PRO A 226 15.50 5.12 6.77
C PRO A 226 16.60 6.19 6.94
N ASN A 227 16.23 7.46 6.76
CA ASN A 227 17.15 8.59 6.67
C ASN A 227 18.14 8.70 7.84
N GLU A 228 17.86 8.08 8.99
CA GLU A 228 18.76 8.12 10.13
C GLU A 228 20.02 7.26 9.88
N GLY A 229 21.20 7.81 10.16
CA GLY A 229 22.45 7.05 10.13
C GLY A 229 23.10 6.86 8.77
N PHE A 230 22.38 7.12 7.66
CA PHE A 230 22.94 7.06 6.31
C PHE A 230 23.52 8.40 5.88
N GLU A 231 24.66 8.34 5.20
CA GLU A 231 25.14 9.40 4.33
C GLU A 231 24.50 9.29 2.93
N HIS A 232 24.51 10.39 2.16
CA HIS A 232 23.87 10.42 0.84
C HIS A 232 24.38 9.32 -0.11
N GLU A 233 25.70 9.14 -0.17
CA GLU A 233 26.33 8.12 -1.04
C GLU A 233 25.97 6.70 -0.62
N GLU A 234 25.76 6.45 0.69
CA GLU A 234 25.37 5.13 1.21
C GLU A 234 23.91 4.82 0.84
N VAL A 235 23.03 5.83 0.77
CA VAL A 235 21.67 5.65 0.23
C VAL A 235 21.72 5.29 -1.24
N LEU A 236 22.55 5.98 -2.04
CA LEU A 236 22.70 5.68 -3.46
C LEU A 236 23.27 4.28 -3.69
N GLU A 237 24.30 3.90 -2.94
CA GLU A 237 24.87 2.55 -2.96
C GLU A 237 23.80 1.51 -2.62
N MET A 238 23.02 1.71 -1.56
CA MET A 238 21.95 0.80 -1.18
C MET A 238 20.91 0.63 -2.29
N ILE A 239 20.48 1.72 -2.92
CA ILE A 239 19.54 1.67 -4.06
C ILE A 239 20.14 0.89 -5.23
N GLU A 240 21.41 1.15 -5.57
CA GLU A 240 22.10 0.47 -6.66
C GLU A 240 22.29 -1.02 -6.39
N LEU A 241 22.75 -1.40 -5.21
CA LEU A 241 22.96 -2.79 -4.82
C LEU A 241 21.63 -3.55 -4.74
N PHE A 242 20.59 -2.96 -4.14
CA PHE A 242 19.29 -3.62 -4.07
C PHE A 242 18.72 -3.84 -5.47
N GLY A 243 18.80 -2.83 -6.35
CA GLY A 243 18.33 -2.91 -7.73
C GLY A 243 19.13 -3.87 -8.62
N SER A 244 20.45 -3.94 -8.46
CA SER A 244 21.34 -4.72 -9.33
C SER A 244 21.69 -6.12 -8.82
N LYS A 245 21.54 -6.38 -7.51
CA LYS A 245 21.94 -7.64 -6.86
C LYS A 245 20.81 -8.36 -6.13
N VAL A 246 19.81 -7.64 -5.62
CA VAL A 246 18.77 -8.25 -4.79
C VAL A 246 17.48 -8.50 -5.59
N ILE A 247 16.93 -7.47 -6.23
CA ILE A 247 15.69 -7.59 -7.02
C ILE A 247 15.79 -8.68 -8.10
N PRO A 248 16.86 -8.77 -8.92
CA PRO A 248 16.92 -9.73 -10.03
C PRO A 248 16.86 -11.21 -9.62
N GLU A 249 17.15 -11.53 -8.35
CA GLU A 249 17.09 -12.91 -7.83
C GLU A 249 15.66 -13.34 -7.47
N TYR A 250 14.75 -12.39 -7.26
CA TYR A 250 13.35 -12.65 -6.85
C TYR A 250 12.32 -12.23 -7.90
N ASP A 251 12.60 -11.14 -8.63
CA ASP A 251 11.73 -10.62 -9.67
C ASP A 251 12.48 -10.58 -11.01
N THR A 252 12.28 -11.63 -11.79
CA THR A 252 12.85 -11.75 -13.15
C THR A 252 11.92 -11.19 -14.22
N GLU A 253 10.71 -10.76 -13.86
CA GLU A 253 9.71 -10.32 -14.81
C GLU A 253 9.94 -8.84 -15.17
N PRO A 254 10.06 -8.50 -16.47
CA PRO A 254 10.30 -7.11 -16.87
C PRO A 254 9.08 -6.21 -16.66
N GLU A 255 7.90 -6.81 -16.52
CA GLU A 255 6.64 -6.12 -16.31
C GLU A 255 6.07 -6.45 -14.93
N HIS A 256 5.81 -5.41 -14.17
CA HIS A 256 5.27 -5.58 -12.83
C HIS A 256 3.92 -6.31 -12.82
N ARG A 257 3.76 -7.24 -11.87
CA ARG A 257 2.60 -8.12 -11.71
C ARG A 257 1.24 -7.41 -11.78
N THR A 258 1.07 -6.28 -11.09
CA THR A 258 -0.21 -5.53 -11.13
C THR A 258 -0.52 -4.90 -12.49
N THR A 259 0.48 -4.63 -13.35
CA THR A 259 0.25 -4.21 -14.74
C THR A 259 -0.34 -5.35 -15.55
N VAL A 260 0.14 -6.58 -15.34
CA VAL A 260 -0.39 -7.78 -15.99
C VAL A 260 -1.83 -8.04 -15.56
N MET A 261 -2.10 -8.00 -14.25
CA MET A 261 -3.46 -8.17 -13.69
C MET A 261 -4.45 -7.15 -14.25
N ARG A 262 -4.03 -5.89 -14.40
CA ARG A 262 -4.88 -4.80 -14.92
C ARG A 262 -5.35 -5.02 -16.36
N ARG A 263 -4.69 -5.88 -17.14
CA ARG A 263 -5.12 -6.21 -18.52
C ARG A 263 -6.41 -7.01 -18.57
N SER A 264 -6.78 -7.70 -17.48
CA SER A 264 -8.06 -8.41 -17.37
C SER A 264 -9.19 -7.54 -16.82
N ALA A 265 -8.97 -6.22 -16.67
CA ALA A 265 -9.97 -5.29 -16.15
C ALA A 265 -11.24 -5.34 -16.99
N THR A 266 -12.37 -5.58 -16.32
CA THR A 266 -13.70 -5.55 -16.91
C THR A 266 -14.56 -4.55 -16.15
N PRO A 267 -15.15 -3.54 -16.84
CA PRO A 267 -16.05 -2.56 -16.22
C PRO A 267 -17.15 -3.24 -15.40
N LYS A 268 -17.37 -2.76 -14.16
CA LYS A 268 -18.46 -3.23 -13.29
C LYS A 268 -19.74 -2.40 -13.48
N HIS A 269 -19.62 -1.16 -13.95
CA HIS A 269 -20.72 -0.22 -14.02
C HIS A 269 -20.92 0.30 -15.44
N PRO A 270 -22.19 0.54 -15.85
CA PRO A 270 -22.43 1.19 -17.13
C PRO A 270 -21.95 2.65 -17.07
N ALA A 271 -21.39 3.12 -18.19
CA ALA A 271 -20.88 4.50 -18.30
C ALA A 271 -21.97 5.56 -18.06
N PHE A 272 -23.24 5.24 -18.30
CA PHE A 272 -24.39 6.07 -17.96
C PHE A 272 -25.41 5.25 -17.19
N GLY A 273 -25.86 5.74 -16.05
CA GLY A 273 -26.92 5.14 -15.23
C GLY A 273 -28.33 5.49 -15.71
N HIS A 274 -28.46 6.55 -16.51
CA HIS A 274 -29.75 6.99 -17.06
C HIS A 274 -29.75 6.95 -18.59
N PRO A 275 -30.89 6.63 -19.23
CA PRO A 275 -31.01 6.76 -20.68
C PRO A 275 -30.86 8.22 -21.10
N PHE A 276 -30.29 8.45 -22.28
CA PHE A 276 -30.29 9.78 -22.87
C PHE A 276 -31.72 10.24 -23.16
N PRO A 277 -32.00 11.56 -23.10
CA PRO A 277 -33.26 12.11 -23.58
C PRO A 277 -33.57 11.65 -25.02
N GLU A 278 -34.84 11.42 -25.34
CA GLU A 278 -35.25 10.95 -26.68
C GLU A 278 -34.87 11.93 -27.80
N ASP A 279 -34.69 13.21 -27.47
CA ASP A 279 -34.29 14.29 -28.35
C ASP A 279 -32.77 14.57 -28.34
N PHE A 280 -31.97 13.74 -27.65
CA PHE A 280 -30.53 13.92 -27.59
C PHE A 280 -29.84 13.47 -28.89
N GLU A 281 -29.44 14.42 -29.72
CA GLU A 281 -28.59 14.16 -30.89
C GLU A 281 -27.11 14.19 -30.50
N VAL A 282 -26.41 13.06 -30.72
CA VAL A 282 -24.95 13.01 -30.57
C VAL A 282 -24.32 13.87 -31.67
N PRO A 283 -23.51 14.89 -31.34
CA PRO A 283 -22.85 15.69 -32.37
C PRO A 283 -21.94 14.80 -33.23
N GLU A 284 -22.26 14.63 -34.52
CA GLU A 284 -21.44 13.87 -35.45
C GLU A 284 -20.09 14.56 -35.75
N VAL A 285 -20.04 15.88 -35.53
CA VAL A 285 -18.86 16.71 -35.75
C VAL A 285 -18.32 17.21 -34.41
N ILE A 286 -17.17 16.68 -34.02
CA ILE A 286 -16.40 17.20 -32.89
C ILE A 286 -15.92 18.62 -33.24
N PRO A 287 -16.15 19.64 -32.40
CA PRO A 287 -15.64 20.99 -32.63
C PRO A 287 -14.13 20.98 -32.89
N THR A 288 -13.64 21.76 -33.85
CA THR A 288 -12.22 21.80 -34.22
C THR A 288 -11.29 22.26 -33.10
N ASN A 289 -11.84 22.86 -32.04
CA ASN A 289 -11.14 23.26 -30.83
C ASN A 289 -11.25 22.25 -29.68
N ALA A 290 -11.98 21.14 -29.85
CA ALA A 290 -12.03 20.09 -28.85
C ALA A 290 -10.72 19.31 -28.87
N LEU A 291 -10.15 19.06 -27.69
CA LEU A 291 -8.98 18.22 -27.53
C LEU A 291 -9.35 16.80 -27.97
N LEU A 292 -8.75 16.33 -29.07
CA LEU A 292 -8.83 14.93 -29.46
C LEU A 292 -8.18 14.07 -28.37
N PRO A 293 -8.81 12.95 -27.96
CA PRO A 293 -8.19 12.02 -27.03
C PRO A 293 -6.83 11.58 -27.55
N LEU A 294 -5.82 11.51 -26.68
CA LEU A 294 -4.53 10.93 -27.01
C LEU A 294 -4.73 9.44 -27.39
N GLY A 295 -4.79 9.14 -28.68
CA GLY A 295 -4.89 7.76 -29.19
C GLY A 295 -6.04 7.47 -30.17
N SER A 296 -6.72 8.47 -30.74
CA SER A 296 -7.54 8.26 -31.95
C SER A 296 -6.69 8.03 -33.19
#